data_AF-A0A8T7ER16-F1
#
_entry.id   AF-A0A8T7ER16-F1
#
_cell.length_a   1.000
_cell.length_b   1.000
_cell.length_c   1.000
_cell.angle_alpha   90.00
_cell.angle_beta   90.00
_cell.angle_gamma   90.00
#
_symmetry.space_group_name_H-M   'P 1'
#
loop_
_entity.id
_entity.type
_entity.pdbx_description
1 polymer ?
#
loop_
_entity_poly.entity_id
_entity_poly.type
_entity_poly.pdbx_seq_one_letter_code
_entity_poly.pdbx_strand_id
1 'polypeptide(L)' 'MLWISTPLLGMTLNDMARFLSESGLQIVHALNLDGGGSTMLASPGSDIPSLDAVPVILAAYPVN' A
#
# COMPACT_ATOMS: atom_id res chain seq x y z
N MET A 1 -6.01 1.63 -10.99
CA MET A 1 -5.41 2.18 -9.75
C MET A 1 -4.42 1.16 -9.22
N LEU A 2 -3.24 1.59 -8.78
CA LEU A 2 -2.19 0.72 -8.26
C LEU A 2 -2.13 0.86 -6.73
N TRP A 3 -2.13 -0.27 -6.02
CA TRP A 3 -1.90 -0.33 -4.57
C TRP A 3 -0.57 -1.02 -4.30
N ILE A 4 0.25 -0.42 -3.44
CA ILE A 4 1.52 -0.99 -2.98
C ILE A 4 1.47 -1.05 -1.46
N SER A 5 1.87 -2.19 -0.89
CA SER A 5 1.87 -2.44 0.55
C SER A 5 3.19 -3.08 0.96
N THR A 6 3.75 -2.64 2.08
CA THR A 6 4.97 -3.21 2.69
C THR A 6 4.75 -3.48 4.18
N PRO A 7 4.22 -4.66 4.55
CA PRO A 7 3.86 -4.97 5.93
C PRO A 7 5.07 -5.28 6.85
N LEU A 8 4.87 -5.17 8.16
CA LEU A 8 5.81 -5.48 9.26
C LEU A 8 7.13 -4.69 9.23
N LEU A 9 8.22 -5.32 8.76
CA LEU A 9 9.59 -4.79 8.73
C LEU A 9 9.79 -4.04 7.42
N GLY A 10 8.85 -3.13 7.14
CA GLY A 10 8.83 -2.33 5.92
C GLY A 10 10.07 -1.43 5.80
N MET A 11 10.10 -0.69 4.70
CA MET A 11 11.17 0.28 4.42
C MET A 11 10.83 1.66 4.98
N THR A 12 11.84 2.53 5.10
CA THR A 12 11.57 3.94 5.47
C THR A 12 10.76 4.63 4.38
N LEU A 13 10.09 5.74 4.70
CA LEU A 13 9.39 6.54 3.68
C LEU A 13 10.34 7.05 2.58
N ASN A 14 11.60 7.33 2.92
CA ASN A 14 12.60 7.77 1.96
C ASN A 14 12.99 6.63 1.01
N ASP A 15 13.19 5.43 1.55
CA ASP A 15 13.48 4.24 0.73
C ASP A 15 12.29 3.88 -0.16
N MET A 16 11.06 4.02 0.35
CA MET A 16 9.83 3.84 -0.44
C MET A 16 9.74 4.85 -1.56
N ALA A 17 9.94 6.14 -1.28
CA ALA A 17 9.90 7.18 -2.30
C ALA A 17 10.94 6.94 -3.40
N ARG A 18 12.14 6.49 -3.01
CA ARG A 18 13.20 6.12 -3.94
C ARG A 18 12.84 4.88 -4.76
N PHE A 19 12.32 3.83 -4.12
CA PHE A 19 11.85 2.64 -4.82
C PHE A 19 10.78 3.00 -5.86
N LEU A 20 9.77 3.80 -5.48
CA LEU A 20 8.69 4.20 -6.38
C LEU A 20 9.22 4.99 -7.59
N SER A 21 10.19 5.90 -7.40
CA SER A 21 10.76 6.68 -8.49
C SER A 21 11.67 5.86 -9.43
N GLU A 22 12.36 4.84 -8.90
CA GLU A 22 13.28 3.99 -9.66
C GLU A 22 12.62 2.72 -10.24
N SER A 23 11.40 2.38 -9.79
CA SER A 23 10.70 1.12 -10.13
C SER A 23 10.32 0.94 -11.60
N GLY A 24 10.37 2.00 -12.42
CA GLY A 24 9.88 1.97 -13.80
C GLY A 24 8.35 1.90 -13.93
N LEU A 25 7.59 1.98 -12.82
CA LEU A 25 6.12 1.93 -12.78
C LEU A 25 5.45 3.22 -13.29
N GLN A 26 6.22 4.21 -13.74
CA GLN A 26 5.74 5.51 -14.24
C GLN A 26 4.85 6.25 -13.22
N ILE A 27 5.16 6.10 -11.93
CA ILE A 27 4.45 6.78 -10.84
C ILE A 27 4.92 8.24 -10.77
N VAL A 28 4.04 9.17 -11.10
CA VAL A 28 4.32 10.63 -11.02
C VAL A 28 3.91 11.19 -9.66
N HIS A 29 2.84 10.65 -9.08
CA HIS A 29 2.32 11.07 -7.79
C HIS A 29 2.02 9.85 -6.92
N ALA A 30 2.45 9.92 -5.67
CA ALA A 30 2.15 8.93 -4.65
C ALA A 30 1.86 9.65 -3.33
N LEU A 31 1.01 9.04 -2.51
CA LEU A 31 0.72 9.47 -1.15
C LEU A 31 0.87 8.25 -0.22
N ASN A 32 1.43 8.48 0.96
CA ASN A 32 1.51 7.46 1.99
C ASN A 32 0.21 7.42 2.80
N LEU A 33 -0.22 6.21 3.18
CA LEU A 33 -1.37 5.99 4.06
C LEU A 33 -0.89 5.50 5.44
N ASP A 34 -1.83 5.18 6.33
CA ASP A 34 -1.50 4.58 7.63
C ASP A 34 -0.70 3.28 7.45
N GLY A 35 0.24 3.04 8.35
CA GLY A 35 1.27 2.00 8.24
C GLY A 35 1.38 1.13 9.48
N GLY A 36 2.49 0.40 9.61
CA GLY A 36 2.70 -0.48 10.76
C GLY A 36 1.70 -1.64 10.79
N GLY A 37 1.17 -1.96 11.98
CA GLY A 37 0.20 -3.04 12.17
C GLY A 37 -1.16 -2.81 11.49
N SER A 38 -1.48 -1.56 11.12
CA SER A 38 -2.66 -1.21 10.32
C SER A 38 -2.56 -1.60 8.83
N THR A 39 -1.35 -1.93 8.35
CA THR A 39 -1.12 -2.19 6.92
C THR A 39 -1.86 -3.45 6.49
N MET A 40 -2.80 -3.33 5.56
CA MET A 40 -3.52 -4.46 4.98
C MET A 40 -3.70 -4.33 3.47
N LEU A 41 -3.90 -5.46 2.80
CA LEU A 41 -4.27 -5.55 1.39
C LEU A 41 -5.22 -6.73 1.24
N ALA A 42 -6.38 -6.51 0.60
CA ALA A 42 -7.29 -7.59 0.25
C ALA A 42 -7.54 -7.53 -1.26
N SER A 43 -7.19 -8.60 -1.96
CA SER A 43 -7.32 -8.68 -3.42
C SER A 43 -7.52 -10.12 -3.88
N PRO A 44 -8.14 -10.36 -5.06
CA PRO A 44 -8.27 -11.72 -5.58
C PRO A 44 -6.90 -12.40 -5.70
N GLY A 45 -6.64 -13.38 -4.83
CA GLY A 45 -5.40 -14.15 -4.81
C GLY A 45 -4.26 -13.60 -3.94
N SER A 46 -4.46 -12.48 -3.23
CA SER A 46 -3.48 -11.98 -2.27
C SER A 46 -4.15 -11.20 -1.14
N ASP A 47 -3.97 -11.72 0.08
CA ASP A 47 -4.44 -11.09 1.32
C ASP A 47 -3.27 -10.89 2.28
N ILE A 48 -3.09 -9.64 2.71
CA ILE A 48 -2.21 -9.22 3.80
C ILE A 48 -3.13 -8.73 4.92
N PRO A 49 -3.28 -9.50 6.02
CA PRO A 49 -4.17 -9.14 7.11
C PRO A 49 -3.60 -7.99 7.94
N SER A 50 -4.50 -7.16 8.49
CA SER A 50 -4.14 -6.18 9.51
C SER A 50 -3.88 -6.87 10.86
N LEU A 51 -2.92 -6.35 11.61
CA LEU A 51 -2.68 -6.74 13.00
C LEU A 51 -3.42 -5.83 13.99
N ASP A 52 -3.76 -4.61 13.55
CA ASP A 52 -4.49 -3.61 14.32
C ASP A 52 -5.88 -3.35 13.72
N ALA A 53 -6.84 -2.95 14.55
CA ALA A 53 -8.15 -2.53 14.08
C ALA A 53 -8.05 -1.14 13.41
N VAL A 54 -8.57 -0.99 12.20
CA VAL A 54 -8.56 0.27 11.45
C VAL A 54 -9.99 0.85 11.35
N PRO A 55 -10.17 2.17 11.52
CA PRO A 55 -11.50 2.79 11.51
C PRO A 55 -12.07 2.99 10.10
N VAL A 56 -11.21 3.05 9.08
CA VAL A 56 -11.57 3.34 7.69
C VAL A 56 -10.67 2.52 6.76
N ILE A 57 -11.24 2.04 5.66
CA ILE A 57 -10.52 1.36 4.59
C ILE A 57 -10.74 2.09 3.26
N LEU A 58 -9.77 1.99 2.36
CA LEU A 58 -9.88 2.47 0.99
C LEU A 58 -10.10 1.27 0.06
N ALA A 59 -11.24 1.25 -0.63
CA ALA A 59 -11.61 0.17 -1.54
C ALA A 59 -11.73 0.68 -2.97
N ALA A 60 -11.16 -0.08 -3.91
CA ALA A 60 -11.29 0.17 -5.34
C ALA A 60 -12.23 -0.86 -5.94
N TYR A 61 -13.30 -0.39 -6.58
CA TYR A 61 -14.24 -1.26 -7.29
C TYR A 61 -14.07 -1.06 -8.80
N PRO A 62 -14.15 -2.13 -9.60
CA PRO A 62 -14.22 -1.99 -11.05
C PRO A 62 -15.45 -1.14 -11.41
N VAL A 63 -15.23 -0.15 -12.28
CA VAL A 63 -16.30 0.56 -12.96
C VAL A 63 -16.74 -0.31 -14.12
N ASN A 64 -17.95 -0.85 -14.05
CA ASN A 64 -18.60 -1.51 -15.19
C ASN A 64 -18.92 -0.52 -16.29
#